data_AF-A0AAW0NP24-F1
#
_entry.id   AF-A0AAW0NP24-F1
#
_cell.length_a   1.000
_cell.length_b   1.000
_cell.length_c   1.000
_cell.angle_alpha   90.00
_cell.angle_beta   90.00
_cell.angle_gamma   90.00
#
_symmetry.space_group_name_H-M   'P 1'
#
loop_
_entity.id
_entity.type
_entity.pdbx_description
1 polymer ?
#
loop_
_entity_poly.entity_id
_entity_poly.type
_entity_poly.pdbx_seq_one_letter_code
_entity_poly.pdbx_strand_id
1 'polypeptide(L)'
;MTWPHKEEEAMAECLKKFSTTPVPSHVTVPLFRDMMMKKDKQRQQGHEQRKNFLLSMQKPFSFEEREKEKREKLIAMINEALKEEKNKDVDKKVYEINKDSKQANRDSHRVPIQTVGNTSLSEGPKLRTADRTRKERVGFLDESPSFQPKIIRQVPDFSRLHKVLQRDKVQTKDTTKCQPFHLRTSALPVRQSRSSPQQSQAQRVSLLSRSKSLGVLTSLSTDTLPVYITDAARKRSEAIRKSMEVRESKSQESAEWLRKYQMRSEAMQRTVTLHAKLLDPHRSLKEVYNEKLQHHREADQQRMREYSKELKGMRARVSERPYLFQQVKQKSAKANAEKTYRDTLKSVGLKEEFVEENGLARLSSSSSSSISEGNADASSEDQLSREENGDAGEKIEDVREESVNYKEDEMP
;
A
#
# COMPACT_ATOMS: atom_id res chain seq x y z
N MET A 1 -72.99 -47.82 -49.44
CA MET A 1 -72.36 -48.55 -48.31
C MET A 1 -71.34 -47.61 -47.67
N THR A 2 -71.56 -47.34 -46.39
CA THR A 2 -70.96 -46.29 -45.56
C THR A 2 -69.55 -46.62 -45.08
N TRP A 3 -68.57 -45.76 -45.39
CA TRP A 3 -67.27 -45.72 -44.71
C TRP A 3 -66.83 -44.31 -44.20
N PRO A 4 -67.68 -43.29 -44.00
CA PRO A 4 -67.18 -42.00 -43.48
C PRO A 4 -66.73 -42.10 -42.01
N HIS A 5 -67.33 -43.01 -41.23
CA HIS A 5 -67.03 -43.13 -39.80
C HIS A 5 -65.60 -43.61 -39.52
N LYS A 6 -65.02 -44.45 -40.39
CA LYS A 6 -63.70 -45.04 -40.17
C LYS A 6 -62.57 -44.05 -40.43
N GLU A 7 -62.78 -43.12 -41.36
CA GLU A 7 -61.83 -42.04 -41.66
C GLU A 7 -61.87 -40.96 -40.57
N GLU A 8 -63.07 -40.64 -40.07
CA GLU A 8 -63.23 -39.71 -38.94
C GLU A 8 -62.61 -40.26 -37.64
N GLU A 9 -62.77 -41.56 -37.36
CA GLU A 9 -62.12 -42.22 -36.22
C GLU A 9 -60.58 -42.24 -36.37
N ALA A 10 -60.07 -42.50 -37.57
CA ALA A 10 -58.62 -42.46 -37.83
C ALA A 10 -58.03 -41.05 -37.73
N MET A 11 -58.76 -40.02 -38.18
CA MET A 11 -58.36 -38.62 -37.99
C MET A 11 -58.44 -38.21 -36.52
N ALA A 12 -59.44 -38.68 -35.77
CA ALA A 12 -59.55 -38.44 -34.33
C ALA A 12 -58.41 -39.12 -33.54
N GLU A 13 -57.98 -40.32 -33.95
CA GLU A 13 -56.84 -41.01 -33.36
C GLU A 13 -55.50 -40.31 -33.66
N CYS A 14 -55.34 -39.74 -34.86
CA CYS A 14 -54.15 -38.98 -35.28
C CYS A 14 -54.06 -37.59 -34.61
N LEU A 15 -55.20 -36.99 -34.23
CA LEU A 15 -55.25 -35.75 -33.43
C LEU A 15 -54.93 -35.97 -31.94
N LYS A 16 -54.86 -37.23 -31.49
CA LYS A 16 -54.54 -37.58 -30.12
C LYS A 16 -53.06 -37.32 -29.86
N LYS A 17 -52.74 -36.16 -29.28
CA LYS A 17 -51.37 -35.82 -28.87
C LYS A 17 -50.96 -36.73 -27.72
N PHE A 18 -50.24 -37.80 -28.04
CA PHE A 18 -49.60 -38.67 -27.06
C PHE A 18 -48.53 -37.86 -26.32
N SER A 19 -48.91 -37.37 -25.13
CA SER A 19 -47.97 -36.82 -24.18
C SER A 19 -47.68 -37.89 -23.13
N THR A 20 -46.42 -37.98 -22.70
CA THR A 20 -46.04 -38.89 -21.62
C THR A 20 -46.75 -38.47 -20.34
N THR A 21 -47.31 -39.44 -19.61
CA THR A 21 -47.83 -39.18 -18.27
C THR A 21 -46.68 -38.66 -17.41
N PRO A 22 -46.80 -37.46 -16.80
CA PRO A 22 -45.71 -36.89 -16.02
C PRO A 22 -45.34 -37.83 -14.88
N VAL A 23 -44.04 -37.94 -14.62
CA VAL A 23 -43.53 -38.81 -13.55
C VAL A 23 -44.20 -38.44 -12.22
N PRO A 24 -44.76 -39.42 -11.48
CA PRO A 24 -45.42 -39.16 -10.21
C PRO A 24 -44.54 -38.36 -9.24
N SER A 25 -45.17 -37.43 -8.51
CA SER A 25 -44.48 -36.51 -7.60
C SER A 25 -43.67 -37.23 -6.51
N HIS A 26 -44.13 -38.39 -6.05
CA HIS A 26 -43.44 -39.18 -5.01
C HIS A 26 -42.07 -39.72 -5.45
N VAL A 27 -41.78 -39.79 -6.76
CA VAL A 27 -40.47 -40.20 -7.29
C VAL A 27 -39.50 -39.02 -7.36
N THR A 28 -40.00 -37.82 -7.68
CA THR A 28 -39.17 -36.63 -7.90
C THR A 28 -38.89 -35.83 -6.62
N VAL A 29 -39.83 -35.82 -5.68
CA VAL A 29 -39.75 -35.03 -4.44
C VAL A 29 -38.63 -35.52 -3.49
N PRO A 30 -38.44 -36.83 -3.24
CA PRO A 30 -37.35 -37.32 -2.39
C PRO A 30 -35.97 -36.95 -2.96
N LEU A 31 -35.75 -37.18 -4.25
CA LEU A 31 -34.49 -36.86 -4.95
C LEU A 31 -34.18 -35.35 -4.91
N PHE A 32 -35.21 -34.51 -5.07
CA PHE A 32 -35.05 -33.07 -4.98
C PHE A 32 -34.66 -32.62 -3.57
N ARG A 33 -35.28 -33.20 -2.53
CA ARG A 33 -34.96 -32.90 -1.12
C ARG A 33 -33.50 -33.23 -0.82
N ASP A 34 -33.02 -34.39 -1.24
CA ASP A 34 -31.63 -34.81 -1.01
C ASP A 34 -30.63 -33.93 -1.76
N MET A 35 -30.94 -33.54 -3.00
CA MET A 35 -30.13 -32.59 -3.76
C MET A 35 -30.06 -31.22 -3.07
N MET A 36 -31.17 -30.73 -2.51
CA MET A 36 -31.22 -29.47 -1.79
C MET A 36 -30.40 -29.53 -0.49
N MET A 37 -30.54 -30.61 0.29
CA MET A 37 -29.75 -30.84 1.50
C MET A 37 -28.24 -30.86 1.21
N LYS A 38 -27.81 -31.49 0.11
CA LYS A 38 -26.40 -31.49 -0.33
C LYS A 38 -25.92 -30.08 -0.70
N LYS A 39 -26.71 -29.31 -1.44
CA LYS A 39 -26.38 -27.92 -1.80
C LYS A 39 -26.31 -27.00 -0.58
N ASP A 40 -27.19 -27.20 0.40
CA ASP A 40 -27.18 -26.41 1.64
C ASP A 40 -25.98 -26.75 2.52
N LYS A 41 -25.59 -28.03 2.60
CA LYS A 41 -24.35 -28.44 3.26
C LYS A 41 -23.12 -27.82 2.57
N GLN A 42 -23.06 -27.82 1.24
CA GLN A 42 -21.98 -27.16 0.50
C GLN A 42 -21.94 -25.65 0.75
N ARG A 43 -23.10 -24.98 0.79
CA ARG A 43 -23.20 -23.55 1.13
C ARG A 43 -22.69 -23.27 2.54
N GLN A 44 -23.07 -24.08 3.52
CA GLN A 44 -22.61 -23.94 4.90
C GLN A 44 -21.10 -24.12 5.01
N GLN A 45 -20.54 -25.15 4.39
CA GLN A 45 -19.10 -25.38 4.36
C GLN A 45 -18.34 -24.22 3.71
N GLY A 46 -18.83 -23.69 2.59
CA GLY A 46 -18.22 -22.51 1.96
C GLY A 46 -18.28 -21.26 2.84
N HIS A 47 -19.37 -21.09 3.60
CA HIS A 47 -19.51 -19.99 4.56
C HIS A 47 -18.56 -20.14 5.75
N GLU A 48 -18.39 -21.35 6.28
CA GLU A 48 -17.45 -21.67 7.36
C GLU A 48 -16.00 -21.45 6.92
N GLN A 49 -15.62 -21.96 5.75
CA GLN A 49 -14.28 -21.75 5.18
C GLN A 49 -13.97 -20.26 5.00
N ARG A 50 -14.90 -19.50 4.44
CA ARG A 50 -14.73 -18.05 4.27
C ARG A 50 -14.66 -17.32 5.61
N LYS A 51 -15.48 -17.71 6.60
CA LYS A 51 -15.42 -17.16 7.96
C LYS A 51 -14.06 -17.42 8.59
N ASN A 52 -13.56 -18.64 8.54
CA ASN A 52 -12.27 -19.02 9.11
C ASN A 52 -11.11 -18.32 8.42
N PHE A 53 -11.17 -18.19 7.09
CA PHE A 53 -10.19 -17.41 6.33
C PHE A 53 -10.18 -15.93 6.74
N LEU A 54 -11.35 -15.29 6.85
CA LEU A 54 -11.45 -13.90 7.31
C LEU A 54 -10.90 -13.73 8.73
N LEU A 55 -11.19 -14.67 9.63
CA LEU A 55 -10.64 -14.65 11.00
C LEU A 55 -9.11 -14.83 11.00
N SER A 56 -8.54 -15.64 10.11
CA SER A 56 -7.07 -15.77 9.99
C SER A 56 -6.40 -14.53 9.39
N MET A 57 -7.10 -13.79 8.52
CA MET A 57 -6.62 -12.54 7.93
C MET A 57 -6.76 -11.35 8.87
N GLN A 58 -7.66 -11.44 9.86
CA GLN A 58 -7.77 -10.47 10.94
C GLN A 58 -6.49 -10.56 11.78
N LYS A 59 -5.50 -9.72 11.45
CA LYS A 59 -4.39 -9.45 12.35
C LYS A 59 -5.01 -8.80 13.59
N PRO A 60 -4.98 -9.42 14.78
CA PRO A 60 -5.45 -8.76 15.97
C PRO A 60 -4.60 -7.50 16.11
N PHE A 61 -5.25 -6.35 16.16
CA PHE A 61 -4.61 -5.20 16.78
C PHE A 61 -4.16 -5.65 18.17
N SER A 62 -3.01 -5.20 18.66
CA SER A 62 -2.50 -5.56 20.01
C SER A 62 -3.46 -5.19 21.16
N PHE A 63 -4.59 -4.54 20.83
CA PHE A 63 -5.71 -4.29 21.72
C PHE A 63 -6.66 -5.50 21.88
N GLU A 64 -6.78 -6.44 20.92
CA GLU A 64 -7.65 -7.63 21.04
C GLU A 64 -7.04 -8.67 21.98
N GLU A 65 -5.72 -8.86 21.89
CA GLU A 65 -4.96 -9.68 22.84
C GLU A 65 -5.03 -9.07 24.24
N ARG A 66 -4.84 -7.75 24.36
CA ARG A 66 -5.01 -7.02 25.62
C ARG A 66 -6.43 -7.09 26.17
N GLU A 67 -7.46 -7.05 25.32
CA GLU A 67 -8.86 -7.15 25.75
C GLU A 67 -9.23 -8.58 26.15
N LYS A 68 -8.72 -9.61 25.44
CA LYS A 68 -8.84 -11.01 25.83
C LYS A 68 -8.13 -11.27 27.16
N GLU A 69 -6.91 -10.78 27.33
CA GLU A 69 -6.18 -10.87 28.59
C GLU A 69 -6.91 -10.15 29.73
N LYS A 70 -7.50 -8.97 29.46
CA LYS A 70 -8.36 -8.27 30.43
C LYS A 70 -9.62 -9.06 30.76
N ARG A 71 -10.30 -9.68 29.78
CA ARG A 71 -11.50 -10.50 29.98
C ARG A 71 -11.17 -11.79 30.73
N GLU A 72 -10.06 -12.44 30.41
CA GLU A 72 -9.56 -13.64 31.10
C GLU A 72 -9.18 -13.32 32.54
N LYS A 73 -8.50 -12.20 32.80
CA LYS A 73 -8.25 -11.70 34.16
C LYS A 73 -9.54 -11.44 34.92
N LEU A 74 -10.55 -10.85 34.27
CA LEU A 74 -11.85 -10.57 34.87
C LEU A 74 -12.61 -11.88 35.19
N ILE A 75 -12.58 -12.86 34.28
CA ILE A 75 -13.17 -14.19 34.50
C ILE A 75 -12.41 -14.95 35.59
N ALA A 76 -11.09 -14.87 35.63
CA ALA A 76 -10.27 -15.46 36.69
C ALA A 76 -10.61 -14.84 38.05
N MET A 77 -10.70 -13.51 38.13
CA MET A 77 -11.08 -12.78 39.34
C MET A 77 -12.51 -13.09 39.80
N ILE A 78 -13.47 -13.25 38.88
CA ILE A 78 -14.83 -13.71 39.20
C ILE A 78 -14.82 -15.16 39.69
N ASN A 79 -14.04 -16.04 39.06
CA ASN A 79 -13.94 -17.45 39.47
C ASN A 79 -13.20 -17.60 40.80
N GLU A 80 -12.26 -16.71 41.11
CA GLU A 80 -11.54 -16.64 42.38
C GLU A 80 -12.46 -16.09 43.48
N ALA A 81 -13.21 -15.01 43.21
CA ALA A 81 -14.26 -14.51 44.11
C ALA A 81 -15.36 -15.57 44.37
N LEU A 82 -15.75 -16.35 43.37
CA LEU A 82 -16.71 -17.45 43.52
C LEU A 82 -16.14 -18.64 44.30
N LYS A 83 -14.81 -18.84 44.27
CA LYS A 83 -14.12 -19.84 45.12
C LYS A 83 -14.00 -19.35 46.56
N GLU A 84 -13.80 -18.05 46.77
CA GLU A 84 -13.77 -17.42 48.10
C GLU A 84 -15.16 -17.43 48.78
N GLU A 85 -16.26 -17.32 48.03
CA GLU A 85 -17.62 -17.43 48.57
C GLU A 85 -18.03 -18.85 48.97
N LYS A 86 -17.36 -19.91 48.48
CA LYS A 86 -17.66 -21.30 48.88
C LYS A 86 -17.09 -21.70 50.25
N ASN A 87 -16.33 -20.82 50.90
CA ASN A 87 -15.78 -21.03 52.25
C ASN A 87 -16.41 -20.12 53.32
N LYS A 88 -17.52 -19.43 53.04
CA LYS A 88 -18.25 -18.65 54.05
C LYS A 88 -19.70 -19.07 54.11
N ASP A 89 -20.02 -19.71 55.23
CA ASP A 89 -21.36 -20.06 55.65
C ASP A 89 -22.18 -18.77 55.87
N VAL A 90 -23.36 -18.75 55.24
CA VAL A 90 -24.58 -18.00 55.56
C VAL A 90 -24.47 -16.52 55.95
N ASP A 91 -25.06 -15.64 55.13
CA ASP A 91 -26.27 -14.95 55.59
C ASP A 91 -27.19 -14.50 54.45
N LYS A 92 -28.41 -15.03 54.49
CA LYS A 92 -29.51 -14.72 53.58
C LYS A 92 -30.10 -13.37 53.98
N LYS A 93 -30.00 -12.36 53.12
CA LYS A 93 -31.00 -11.28 53.05
C LYS A 93 -31.52 -11.12 51.64
N VAL A 94 -32.74 -11.62 51.49
CA VAL A 94 -33.66 -11.39 50.39
C VAL A 94 -34.07 -9.93 50.39
N TYR A 95 -33.86 -9.24 49.27
CA TYR A 95 -34.88 -8.35 48.71
C TYR A 95 -34.96 -8.63 47.20
N GLU A 96 -36.13 -9.14 46.83
CA GLU A 96 -36.62 -9.41 45.48
C GLU A 96 -36.56 -8.12 44.63
N ILE A 97 -35.98 -8.18 43.43
CA ILE A 97 -36.68 -8.33 42.14
C ILE A 97 -37.95 -7.48 42.03
N ASN A 98 -37.81 -6.29 41.47
CA ASN A 98 -38.83 -5.74 40.57
C ASN A 98 -38.27 -5.79 39.14
N LYS A 99 -38.71 -6.82 38.40
CA LYS A 99 -38.56 -6.91 36.94
C LYS A 99 -39.77 -6.22 36.31
N ASP A 100 -39.65 -4.94 36.04
CA ASP A 100 -40.48 -4.30 35.01
C ASP A 100 -39.71 -4.16 33.71
N SER A 101 -39.99 -5.15 32.86
CA SER A 101 -40.26 -5.04 31.43
C SER A 101 -40.19 -3.62 30.83
N LYS A 102 -39.27 -3.47 29.86
CA LYS A 102 -39.44 -2.79 28.56
C LYS A 102 -40.11 -1.40 28.59
N GLN A 103 -39.32 -0.34 28.35
CA GLN A 103 -39.46 0.59 27.21
C GLN A 103 -38.45 1.74 27.37
N ALA A 104 -37.94 2.23 26.23
CA ALA A 104 -37.31 3.54 26.04
C ALA A 104 -35.87 3.75 26.57
N ASN A 105 -34.91 3.53 25.68
CA ASN A 105 -33.78 4.45 25.52
C ASN A 105 -33.27 4.40 24.06
N ARG A 106 -34.14 4.86 23.15
CA ARG A 106 -33.66 5.67 22.03
C ARG A 106 -33.73 7.10 22.56
N ASP A 107 -32.57 7.70 22.78
CA ASP A 107 -32.28 9.14 22.66
C ASP A 107 -31.13 9.53 23.58
N SER A 108 -29.90 9.33 23.11
CA SER A 108 -28.75 10.15 23.50
C SER A 108 -27.59 9.91 22.54
N HIS A 109 -27.61 10.62 21.42
CA HIS A 109 -26.46 11.24 20.76
C HIS A 109 -27.00 12.26 19.75
N ARG A 110 -27.67 13.31 20.27
CA ARG A 110 -27.86 14.55 19.51
C ARG A 110 -26.78 15.51 20.01
N VAL A 111 -25.74 15.67 19.21
CA VAL A 111 -24.82 16.80 19.34
C VAL A 111 -25.63 18.07 19.06
N PRO A 112 -25.69 19.06 19.97
CA PRO A 112 -26.33 20.33 19.68
C PRO A 112 -25.43 21.09 18.69
N ILE A 113 -25.84 21.18 17.42
CA ILE A 113 -25.34 22.22 16.54
C ILE A 113 -26.04 23.50 16.99
N GLN A 114 -25.32 24.35 17.71
CA GLN A 114 -25.74 25.72 17.95
C GLN A 114 -25.72 26.45 16.62
N THR A 115 -26.90 26.71 16.07
CA THR A 115 -27.12 27.76 15.07
C THR A 115 -26.91 29.10 15.76
N VAL A 116 -25.68 29.61 15.72
CA VAL A 116 -25.44 31.04 15.92
C VAL A 116 -25.89 31.76 14.65
N GLY A 117 -26.80 32.69 14.86
CA GLY A 117 -27.41 33.51 13.85
C GLY A 117 -26.41 34.33 13.07
N ASN A 118 -26.82 34.59 11.84
CA ASN A 118 -26.18 35.42 10.86
C ASN A 118 -25.94 36.83 11.42
N THR A 119 -24.68 37.27 11.43
CA THR A 119 -24.32 38.69 11.44
C THR A 119 -23.47 39.00 10.22
N SER A 120 -24.05 39.83 9.35
CA SER A 120 -23.44 40.85 8.51
C SER A 120 -22.27 40.48 7.58
N LEU A 121 -22.58 40.53 6.28
CA LEU A 121 -21.89 41.29 5.23
C LEU A 121 -20.35 41.21 5.19
N SER A 122 -19.84 40.44 4.24
CA SER A 122 -18.61 40.81 3.53
C SER A 122 -18.88 40.68 2.04
N GLU A 123 -19.13 41.83 1.43
CA GLU A 123 -19.23 42.04 0.00
C GLU A 123 -17.89 41.69 -0.68
N GLY A 124 -17.94 40.73 -1.60
CA GLY A 124 -16.86 40.45 -2.55
C GLY A 124 -17.49 40.21 -3.92
N PRO A 125 -16.86 40.65 -5.04
CA PRO A 125 -17.52 40.69 -6.33
C PRO A 125 -17.72 39.28 -6.89
N LYS A 126 -18.96 38.80 -6.88
CA LYS A 126 -19.34 37.49 -7.44
C LYS A 126 -19.46 37.59 -8.96
N LEU A 127 -18.57 36.89 -9.68
CA LEU A 127 -18.66 36.63 -11.11
C LEU A 127 -19.95 35.84 -11.41
N ARG A 128 -20.96 36.51 -11.97
CA ARG A 128 -22.36 36.06 -12.06
C ARG A 128 -22.69 35.01 -13.13
N THR A 129 -21.70 34.37 -13.76
CA THR A 129 -21.97 33.48 -14.91
C THR A 129 -21.98 31.99 -14.54
N ALA A 130 -21.23 31.56 -13.51
CA ALA A 130 -21.12 30.15 -13.13
C ALA A 130 -22.30 29.65 -12.26
N ASP A 131 -22.93 30.54 -11.48
CA ASP A 131 -24.03 30.17 -10.59
C ASP A 131 -25.34 29.87 -11.35
N ARG A 132 -25.53 30.45 -12.54
CA ARG A 132 -26.73 30.23 -13.36
C ARG A 132 -26.77 28.81 -13.94
N THR A 133 -25.66 28.34 -14.51
CA THR A 133 -25.58 27.00 -15.11
C THR A 133 -25.58 25.89 -14.04
N ARG A 134 -25.02 26.15 -12.86
CA ARG A 134 -25.08 25.21 -11.73
C ARG A 134 -26.51 25.07 -11.21
N LYS A 135 -27.25 26.18 -11.02
CA LYS A 135 -28.67 26.13 -10.59
C LYS A 135 -29.58 25.43 -11.60
N GLU A 136 -29.36 25.66 -12.90
CA GLU A 136 -30.14 25.00 -13.95
C GLU A 136 -29.83 23.49 -14.02
N ARG A 137 -28.57 23.09 -13.81
CA ARG A 137 -28.17 21.67 -13.74
C ARG A 137 -28.48 20.97 -12.42
N VAL A 138 -28.83 21.67 -11.35
CA VAL A 138 -29.21 21.06 -10.05
C VAL A 138 -30.66 21.35 -9.66
N GLY A 139 -31.41 22.10 -10.47
CA GLY A 139 -32.81 22.44 -10.21
C GLY A 139 -33.73 21.22 -10.13
N PHE A 140 -33.37 20.10 -10.79
CA PHE A 140 -34.09 18.83 -10.67
C PHE A 140 -33.93 18.15 -9.31
N LEU A 141 -32.98 18.58 -8.47
CA LEU A 141 -32.79 18.05 -7.12
C LEU A 141 -33.72 18.71 -6.09
N ASP A 142 -34.23 19.91 -6.39
CA ASP A 142 -35.22 20.60 -5.55
C ASP A 142 -36.66 20.12 -5.82
N GLU A 143 -36.91 19.46 -6.96
CA GLU A 143 -38.18 18.78 -7.22
C GLU A 143 -38.23 17.44 -6.48
N SER A 144 -39.05 17.36 -5.44
CA SER A 144 -39.34 16.08 -4.77
C SER A 144 -39.96 15.11 -5.80
N PRO A 145 -39.36 13.95 -6.08
CA PRO A 145 -39.88 13.03 -7.08
C PRO A 145 -41.29 12.58 -6.69
N SER A 146 -42.24 12.60 -7.62
CA SER A 146 -43.65 12.22 -7.32
C SER A 146 -43.78 10.75 -6.91
N PHE A 147 -42.79 9.93 -7.26
CA PHE A 147 -42.75 8.53 -6.89
C PHE A 147 -42.18 8.33 -5.48
N GLN A 148 -43.08 8.09 -4.52
CA GLN A 148 -42.73 7.63 -3.19
C GLN A 148 -42.95 6.11 -3.12
N PRO A 149 -41.90 5.27 -3.31
CA PRO A 149 -42.07 3.84 -3.17
C PRO A 149 -42.45 3.50 -1.73
N LYS A 150 -43.53 2.74 -1.54
CA LYS A 150 -43.85 2.13 -0.25
C LYS A 150 -42.78 1.08 0.05
N ILE A 151 -41.74 1.48 0.77
CA ILE A 151 -40.68 0.58 1.21
C ILE A 151 -41.27 -0.35 2.27
N ILE A 152 -41.60 -1.57 1.88
CA ILE A 152 -42.02 -2.63 2.80
C ILE A 152 -40.78 -2.98 3.64
N ARG A 153 -40.70 -2.43 4.85
CA ARG A 153 -39.58 -2.66 5.78
C ARG A 153 -39.59 -4.05 6.41
N GLN A 154 -40.74 -4.71 6.39
CA GLN A 154 -40.90 -6.05 6.91
C GLN A 154 -40.60 -7.06 5.81
N VAL A 155 -39.68 -7.98 6.08
CA VAL A 155 -39.38 -9.08 5.18
C VAL A 155 -40.64 -9.94 5.04
N PRO A 156 -41.23 -10.08 3.83
CA PRO A 156 -42.38 -10.94 3.65
C PRO A 156 -42.08 -12.37 4.09
N ASP A 157 -43.06 -13.03 4.70
CA ASP A 157 -42.91 -14.43 5.09
C ASP A 157 -42.87 -15.33 3.84
N PHE A 158 -41.65 -15.54 3.34
CA PHE A 158 -41.38 -16.36 2.17
C PHE A 158 -41.79 -17.82 2.38
N SER A 159 -41.84 -18.31 3.62
CA SER A 159 -42.26 -19.68 3.92
C SER A 159 -43.75 -19.86 3.66
N ARG A 160 -44.57 -18.90 4.08
CA ARG A 160 -46.00 -18.86 3.80
C ARG A 160 -46.28 -18.63 2.33
N LEU A 161 -45.56 -17.70 1.68
CA LEU A 161 -45.69 -17.43 0.25
C LEU A 161 -45.35 -18.67 -0.60
N HIS A 162 -44.27 -19.38 -0.26
CA HIS A 162 -43.87 -20.60 -0.94
C HIS A 162 -44.93 -21.71 -0.78
N LYS A 163 -45.51 -21.86 0.42
CA LYS A 163 -46.61 -22.81 0.66
C LYS A 163 -47.87 -22.46 -0.14
N VAL A 164 -48.21 -21.18 -0.27
CA VAL A 164 -49.34 -20.72 -1.13
C VAL A 164 -49.04 -21.04 -2.59
N LEU A 165 -47.88 -20.63 -3.10
CA LEU A 165 -47.46 -20.91 -4.48
C LEU A 165 -47.42 -22.42 -4.79
N GLN A 166 -46.99 -23.23 -3.82
CA GLN A 166 -46.95 -24.68 -3.99
C GLN A 166 -48.36 -25.29 -4.02
N ARG A 167 -49.34 -24.73 -3.32
CA ARG A 167 -50.75 -25.13 -3.41
C ARG A 167 -51.38 -24.69 -4.74
N ASP A 168 -51.06 -23.49 -5.22
CA ASP A 168 -51.56 -22.99 -6.51
C ASP A 168 -51.04 -23.81 -7.69
N LYS A 169 -49.86 -24.43 -7.58
CA LYS A 169 -49.35 -25.38 -8.59
C LYS A 169 -50.11 -26.71 -8.65
N VAL A 170 -50.87 -27.05 -7.62
CA VAL A 170 -51.67 -28.29 -7.55
C VAL A 170 -53.07 -28.09 -8.14
N GLN A 171 -53.58 -26.85 -8.17
CA GLN A 171 -54.82 -26.54 -8.86
C GLN A 171 -54.55 -26.33 -10.35
N THR A 172 -54.95 -27.32 -11.15
CA THR A 172 -55.20 -27.32 -12.61
C THR A 172 -54.58 -26.18 -13.43
N LYS A 173 -53.57 -26.52 -14.24
CA LYS A 173 -53.07 -25.67 -15.32
C LYS A 173 -54.10 -25.65 -16.45
N ASP A 174 -54.89 -24.59 -16.54
CA ASP A 174 -55.37 -24.15 -17.84
C ASP A 174 -54.14 -23.76 -18.66
N THR A 175 -53.96 -24.40 -19.82
CA THR A 175 -52.86 -24.14 -20.75
C THR A 175 -52.74 -22.64 -20.99
N THR A 176 -51.62 -22.03 -20.57
CA THR A 176 -51.34 -20.60 -20.80
C THR A 176 -51.34 -20.34 -22.31
N LYS A 177 -52.40 -19.71 -22.81
CA LYS A 177 -52.47 -19.25 -24.20
C LYS A 177 -51.65 -17.97 -24.32
N CYS A 178 -50.61 -17.99 -25.15
CA CYS A 178 -49.85 -16.80 -25.50
C CYS A 178 -50.78 -15.83 -26.25
N GLN A 179 -51.19 -14.74 -25.60
CA GLN A 179 -51.72 -13.60 -26.34
C GLN A 179 -50.54 -12.85 -27.00
N PRO A 180 -50.62 -12.53 -28.30
CA PRO A 180 -49.62 -11.69 -28.94
C PRO A 180 -49.68 -10.30 -28.31
N PHE A 181 -48.63 -9.92 -27.60
CA PHE A 181 -48.46 -8.55 -27.12
C PHE A 181 -47.66 -7.76 -28.16
N HIS A 182 -48.10 -6.53 -28.41
CA HIS A 182 -47.40 -5.62 -29.32
C HIS A 182 -46.21 -5.00 -28.58
N LEU A 183 -45.02 -5.54 -28.83
CA LEU A 183 -43.77 -5.04 -28.26
C LEU A 183 -43.42 -3.69 -28.91
N ARG A 184 -43.39 -2.59 -28.13
CA ARG A 184 -43.06 -1.22 -28.60
C ARG A 184 -41.56 -1.04 -28.93
N THR A 185 -40.90 -2.06 -29.47
CA THR A 185 -39.49 -2.00 -29.86
C THR A 185 -39.24 -1.16 -31.11
N SER A 186 -40.27 -0.84 -31.89
CA SER A 186 -40.15 0.06 -33.05
C SER A 186 -39.84 1.51 -32.67
N ALA A 187 -40.13 1.91 -31.43
CA ALA A 187 -39.86 3.27 -30.92
C ALA A 187 -38.51 3.38 -30.19
N LEU A 188 -37.75 2.29 -30.05
CA LEU A 188 -36.45 2.33 -29.39
C LEU A 188 -35.35 2.59 -30.45
N PRO A 189 -34.52 3.64 -30.28
CA PRO A 189 -33.42 3.86 -31.20
C PRO A 189 -32.44 2.69 -31.13
N VAL A 190 -32.06 2.18 -32.31
CA VAL A 190 -31.02 1.15 -32.45
C VAL A 190 -29.74 1.67 -31.81
N ARG A 191 -29.26 1.01 -30.75
CA ARG A 191 -27.92 1.25 -30.20
C ARG A 191 -26.91 0.90 -31.29
N GLN A 192 -26.30 1.91 -31.90
CA GLN A 192 -25.16 1.72 -32.79
C GLN A 192 -23.97 1.25 -31.94
N SER A 193 -23.76 -0.07 -31.87
CA SER A 193 -22.47 -0.59 -31.42
C SER A 193 -21.45 -0.21 -32.49
N ARG A 194 -20.35 0.42 -32.07
CA ARG A 194 -19.20 0.68 -32.92
C ARG A 194 -18.54 -0.64 -33.31
N SER A 195 -19.03 -1.26 -34.38
CA SER A 195 -18.37 -2.37 -35.07
C SER A 195 -18.52 -2.13 -36.57
N SER A 196 -17.38 -2.13 -37.27
CA SER A 196 -17.25 -1.92 -38.71
C SER A 196 -18.12 -2.89 -39.53
N PRO A 197 -18.56 -2.50 -40.74
CA PRO A 197 -19.45 -3.32 -41.54
C PRO A 197 -18.64 -4.42 -42.24
N GLN A 198 -18.84 -5.66 -41.83
CA GLN A 198 -18.49 -6.82 -42.64
C GLN A 198 -19.71 -7.74 -42.69
N GLN A 199 -20.33 -7.80 -43.87
CA GLN A 199 -21.40 -8.75 -44.20
C GLN A 199 -20.91 -10.18 -43.94
N SER A 200 -21.63 -10.93 -43.12
CA SER A 200 -21.82 -12.38 -43.34
C SER A 200 -22.84 -12.94 -42.35
N GLN A 201 -23.98 -13.32 -42.94
CA GLN A 201 -24.68 -14.58 -42.79
C GLN A 201 -24.64 -15.29 -41.42
N ALA A 202 -25.85 -15.52 -40.92
CA ALA A 202 -26.18 -16.39 -39.80
C ALA A 202 -25.42 -17.73 -39.85
N GLN A 203 -24.58 -17.97 -38.84
CA GLN A 203 -24.08 -19.31 -38.53
C GLN A 203 -24.66 -19.75 -37.19
N ARG A 204 -25.50 -20.79 -37.26
CA ARG A 204 -25.95 -21.55 -36.10
C ARG A 204 -24.74 -22.08 -35.35
N VAL A 205 -24.63 -21.74 -34.07
CA VAL A 205 -23.62 -22.30 -33.16
C VAL A 205 -23.99 -23.74 -32.81
N SER A 206 -23.26 -24.71 -33.37
CA SER A 206 -23.23 -26.08 -32.86
C SER A 206 -22.30 -26.13 -31.64
N LEU A 207 -22.86 -26.45 -30.47
CA LEU A 207 -22.10 -26.75 -29.27
C LEU A 207 -21.45 -28.14 -29.41
N LEU A 208 -20.17 -28.20 -29.77
CA LEU A 208 -19.35 -29.40 -29.58
C LEU A 208 -18.02 -29.03 -28.92
N SER A 209 -17.84 -29.63 -27.75
CA SER A 209 -16.67 -29.52 -26.89
C SER A 209 -15.44 -30.09 -27.61
N ARG A 210 -14.45 -29.24 -27.90
CA ARG A 210 -13.20 -29.63 -28.58
C ARG A 210 -12.23 -30.18 -27.54
N SER A 211 -11.96 -31.49 -27.58
CA SER A 211 -10.93 -32.11 -26.74
C SER A 211 -9.55 -31.53 -27.07
N LYS A 212 -8.74 -31.33 -26.03
CA LYS A 212 -7.36 -30.86 -26.13
C LYS A 212 -6.44 -32.09 -26.05
N SER A 213 -5.96 -32.57 -27.18
CA SER A 213 -4.85 -33.52 -27.25
C SER A 213 -4.00 -33.23 -28.49
N LEU A 214 -3.20 -32.17 -28.43
CA LEU A 214 -2.20 -31.84 -29.46
C LEU A 214 -0.90 -31.34 -28.80
N GLY A 215 -0.42 -32.06 -27.78
CA GLY A 215 0.88 -31.81 -27.13
C GLY A 215 2.01 -32.71 -27.63
N VAL A 216 1.76 -33.61 -28.58
CA VAL A 216 2.69 -34.71 -28.92
C VAL A 216 3.58 -34.40 -30.15
N LEU A 217 3.27 -33.38 -30.95
CA LEU A 217 4.02 -33.12 -32.20
C LEU A 217 5.22 -32.17 -32.07
N THR A 218 5.48 -31.61 -30.87
CA THR A 218 6.66 -30.76 -30.63
C THR A 218 7.93 -31.53 -30.26
N SER A 219 7.88 -32.87 -30.22
CA SER A 219 9.01 -33.76 -29.93
C SER A 219 9.54 -34.51 -31.16
N LEU A 220 9.34 -33.99 -32.37
CA LEU A 220 9.97 -34.57 -33.56
C LEU A 220 11.45 -34.19 -33.60
N SER A 221 12.29 -35.21 -33.55
CA SER A 221 13.76 -35.19 -33.60
C SER A 221 14.30 -34.46 -34.83
N THR A 222 15.52 -33.93 -34.71
CA THR A 222 16.29 -33.18 -35.72
C THR A 222 16.63 -33.95 -37.00
N ASP A 223 16.14 -35.19 -37.13
CA ASP A 223 16.53 -36.15 -38.19
C ASP A 223 15.40 -36.45 -39.18
N THR A 224 14.31 -35.67 -39.15
CA THR A 224 13.24 -35.78 -40.15
C THR A 224 13.48 -34.74 -41.25
N LEU A 225 13.51 -35.18 -42.51
CA LEU A 225 13.58 -34.28 -43.68
C LEU A 225 12.58 -33.12 -43.54
N PRO A 226 12.91 -31.90 -43.99
CA PRO A 226 12.02 -30.75 -43.85
C PRO A 226 10.66 -31.09 -44.45
N VAL A 227 9.67 -31.34 -43.60
CA VAL A 227 8.29 -31.51 -44.06
C VAL A 227 7.90 -30.15 -44.60
N TYR A 228 7.87 -30.01 -45.94
CA TYR A 228 7.49 -28.77 -46.61
C TYR A 228 6.21 -28.25 -45.96
N ILE A 229 6.33 -27.12 -45.27
CA ILE A 229 5.22 -26.54 -44.52
C ILE A 229 4.19 -26.09 -45.54
N THR A 230 3.08 -26.82 -45.62
CA THR A 230 1.96 -26.47 -46.50
C THR A 230 1.47 -25.06 -46.16
N ASP A 231 0.97 -24.32 -47.15
CA ASP A 231 0.50 -22.95 -46.95
C ASP A 231 -0.58 -22.86 -45.85
N ALA A 232 -1.42 -23.89 -45.73
CA ALA A 232 -2.40 -24.02 -44.65
C ALA A 232 -1.75 -24.10 -43.25
N ALA A 233 -0.61 -24.76 -43.10
CA ALA A 233 0.13 -24.77 -41.83
C ALA A 233 0.73 -23.39 -41.51
N ARG A 234 1.24 -22.67 -42.53
CA ARG A 234 1.73 -21.29 -42.40
C ARG A 234 0.61 -20.32 -42.00
N LYS A 235 -0.56 -20.38 -42.63
CA LYS A 235 -1.73 -19.55 -42.28
C LYS A 235 -2.23 -19.83 -40.85
N ARG A 236 -2.19 -21.10 -40.42
CA ARG A 236 -2.54 -21.47 -39.04
C ARG A 236 -1.54 -20.89 -38.03
N SER A 237 -0.23 -21.01 -38.28
CA SER A 237 0.78 -20.45 -37.37
C SER A 237 0.73 -18.93 -37.33
N GLU A 238 0.52 -18.26 -38.48
CA GLU A 238 0.31 -16.81 -38.56
C GLU A 238 -0.93 -16.36 -37.77
N ALA A 239 -2.05 -17.09 -37.89
CA ALA A 239 -3.27 -16.77 -37.14
C ALA A 239 -3.09 -16.94 -35.63
N ILE A 240 -2.35 -17.98 -35.21
CA ILE A 240 -1.99 -18.19 -33.79
C ILE A 240 -1.13 -17.03 -33.29
N ARG A 241 -0.08 -16.65 -34.03
CA ARG A 241 0.80 -15.52 -33.68
C ARG A 241 0.00 -14.22 -33.53
N LYS A 242 -0.82 -13.88 -34.53
CA LYS A 242 -1.69 -12.69 -34.49
C LYS A 242 -2.67 -12.73 -33.31
N SER A 243 -3.26 -13.90 -33.03
CA SER A 243 -4.16 -14.06 -31.87
C SER A 243 -3.43 -13.88 -30.54
N MET A 244 -2.17 -14.31 -30.42
CA MET A 244 -1.35 -14.10 -29.24
C MET A 244 -0.96 -12.63 -29.07
N GLU A 245 -0.51 -11.99 -30.15
CA GLU A 245 -0.15 -10.57 -30.18
C GLU A 245 -1.32 -9.69 -29.74
N VAL A 246 -2.53 -9.93 -30.25
CA VAL A 246 -3.75 -9.20 -29.82
C VAL A 246 -4.05 -9.41 -28.33
N ARG A 247 -3.79 -10.59 -27.77
CA ARG A 247 -3.98 -10.86 -26.34
C ARG A 247 -2.95 -10.09 -25.51
N GLU A 248 -1.71 -10.08 -25.96
CA GLU A 248 -0.60 -9.39 -25.30
C GLU A 248 -0.78 -7.88 -25.33
N SER A 249 -1.15 -7.29 -26.46
CA SER A 249 -1.45 -5.85 -26.55
C SER A 249 -2.57 -5.43 -25.60
N LYS A 250 -3.66 -6.21 -25.51
CA LYS A 250 -4.75 -5.95 -24.55
C LYS A 250 -4.28 -6.06 -23.09
N SER A 251 -3.41 -7.02 -22.80
CA SER A 251 -2.80 -7.17 -21.47
C SER A 251 -1.90 -5.98 -21.14
N GLN A 252 -1.12 -5.51 -22.11
CA GLN A 252 -0.25 -4.35 -21.98
C GLN A 252 -1.06 -3.06 -21.78
N GLU A 253 -2.12 -2.83 -22.56
CA GLU A 253 -3.04 -1.71 -22.37
C GLU A 253 -3.66 -1.72 -20.96
N SER A 254 -4.08 -2.89 -20.46
CA SER A 254 -4.59 -3.03 -19.10
C SER A 254 -3.53 -2.70 -18.05
N ALA A 255 -2.29 -3.14 -18.24
CA ALA A 255 -1.17 -2.85 -17.34
C ALA A 255 -0.81 -1.36 -17.35
N GLU A 256 -0.77 -0.74 -18.52
CA GLU A 256 -0.55 0.70 -18.66
C GLU A 256 -1.66 1.53 -18.03
N TRP A 257 -2.92 1.11 -18.21
CA TRP A 257 -4.04 1.75 -17.55
C TRP A 257 -3.89 1.70 -16.02
N LEU A 258 -3.51 0.54 -15.47
CA LEU A 258 -3.30 0.37 -14.04
C LEU A 258 -2.16 1.26 -13.52
N ARG A 259 -1.03 1.34 -14.25
CA ARG A 259 0.08 2.25 -13.91
C ARG A 259 -0.38 3.70 -13.93
N LYS A 260 -1.06 4.14 -14.98
CA LYS A 260 -1.60 5.51 -15.09
C LYS A 260 -2.59 5.80 -13.95
N TYR A 261 -3.42 4.82 -13.58
CA TYR A 261 -4.36 4.94 -12.46
C TYR A 261 -3.61 5.09 -11.13
N GLN A 262 -2.62 4.24 -10.85
CA GLN A 262 -1.80 4.30 -9.63
C GLN A 262 -1.08 5.65 -9.52
N MET A 263 -0.43 6.11 -10.59
CA MET A 263 0.26 7.40 -10.60
C MET A 263 -0.69 8.56 -10.28
N ARG A 264 -1.92 8.55 -10.85
CA ARG A 264 -2.93 9.57 -10.54
C ARG A 264 -3.44 9.47 -9.11
N SER A 265 -3.68 8.26 -8.59
CA SER A 265 -4.13 8.08 -7.21
C SER A 265 -3.06 8.50 -6.20
N GLU A 266 -1.79 8.21 -6.47
CA GLU A 266 -0.69 8.65 -5.61
C GLU A 266 -0.51 10.17 -5.67
N ALA A 267 -0.61 10.78 -6.85
CA ALA A 267 -0.56 12.24 -6.98
C ALA A 267 -1.68 12.91 -6.18
N MET A 268 -2.90 12.38 -6.27
CA MET A 268 -4.04 12.84 -5.47
C MET A 268 -3.81 12.60 -3.97
N GLN A 269 -3.27 11.45 -3.59
CA GLN A 269 -2.94 11.16 -2.19
C GLN A 269 -1.91 12.18 -1.67
N ARG A 270 -0.85 12.48 -2.45
CA ARG A 270 0.16 13.48 -2.07
C ARG A 270 -0.48 14.86 -1.85
N THR A 271 -1.34 15.34 -2.75
CA THR A 271 -1.98 16.65 -2.58
C THR A 271 -2.94 16.69 -1.39
N VAL A 272 -3.74 15.63 -1.19
CA VAL A 272 -4.63 15.51 -0.03
C VAL A 272 -3.83 15.45 1.27
N THR A 273 -2.75 14.66 1.33
CA THR A 273 -1.89 14.58 2.52
C THR A 273 -1.22 15.92 2.82
N LEU A 274 -0.77 16.66 1.82
CA LEU A 274 -0.20 17.99 2.01
C LEU A 274 -1.23 18.95 2.56
N HIS A 275 -2.44 18.98 1.99
CA HIS A 275 -3.51 19.86 2.48
C HIS A 275 -3.91 19.51 3.92
N ALA A 276 -4.03 18.22 4.24
CA ALA A 276 -4.30 17.75 5.60
C ALA A 276 -3.21 18.20 6.58
N LYS A 277 -1.94 18.11 6.20
CA LYS A 277 -0.81 18.60 7.02
C LYS A 277 -0.83 20.10 7.23
N LEU A 278 -1.23 20.88 6.22
CA LEU A 278 -1.31 22.35 6.36
C LEU A 278 -2.44 22.79 7.30
N LEU A 279 -3.52 22.01 7.36
CA LEU A 279 -4.65 22.27 8.24
C LEU A 279 -4.46 21.69 9.65
N ASP A 280 -3.47 20.83 9.86
CA ASP A 280 -3.12 20.29 11.16
C ASP A 280 -2.18 21.27 11.91
N PRO A 281 -2.59 21.83 13.05
CA PRO A 281 -1.71 22.66 13.88
C PRO A 281 -0.52 21.88 14.45
N HIS A 282 -0.61 20.54 14.50
CA HIS A 282 0.41 19.67 15.05
C HIS A 282 1.28 19.04 13.95
N ARG A 283 2.59 19.07 14.13
CA ARG A 283 3.51 18.29 13.29
C ARG A 283 3.36 16.80 13.61
N SER A 284 3.44 15.96 12.59
CA SER A 284 3.35 14.51 12.80
C SER A 284 4.54 14.02 13.64
N LEU A 285 4.29 13.08 14.56
CA LEU A 285 5.34 12.52 15.44
C LEU A 285 6.52 11.93 14.64
N LYS A 286 6.24 11.34 13.48
CA LYS A 286 7.24 10.75 12.58
C LYS A 286 8.20 11.81 12.02
N GLU A 287 7.69 12.99 11.65
CA GLU A 287 8.52 14.09 11.16
C GLU A 287 9.38 14.67 12.28
N VAL A 288 8.78 14.93 13.45
CA VAL A 288 9.47 15.48 14.61
C VAL A 288 10.57 14.54 15.12
N TYR A 289 10.35 13.22 15.09
CA TYR A 289 11.35 12.24 15.48
C TYR A 289 12.62 12.33 14.62
N ASN A 290 12.45 12.40 13.30
CA ASN A 290 13.58 12.50 12.37
C ASN A 290 14.32 13.84 12.52
N GLU A 291 13.58 14.95 12.66
CA GLU A 291 14.17 16.28 12.88
C GLU A 291 15.00 16.32 14.17
N LYS A 292 14.45 15.81 15.28
CA LYS A 292 15.17 15.73 16.56
C LYS A 292 16.41 14.85 16.47
N LEU A 293 16.32 13.71 15.79
CA LEU A 293 17.46 12.83 15.61
C LEU A 293 18.61 13.52 14.87
N GLN A 294 18.31 14.31 13.82
CA GLN A 294 19.33 15.09 13.12
C GLN A 294 19.94 16.16 14.02
N HIS A 295 19.11 16.89 14.77
CA HIS A 295 19.59 17.89 15.72
C HIS A 295 20.55 17.29 16.77
N HIS A 296 20.25 16.09 17.30
CA HIS A 296 21.16 15.41 18.22
C HIS A 296 22.49 15.04 17.57
N ARG A 297 22.46 14.53 16.33
CA ARG A 297 23.68 14.21 15.57
C ARG A 297 24.54 15.44 15.31
N GLU A 298 23.92 16.56 14.93
CA GLU A 298 24.61 17.83 14.71
C GLU A 298 25.21 18.37 16.01
N ALA A 299 24.47 18.30 17.12
CA ALA A 299 24.97 18.70 18.43
C ALA A 299 26.16 17.85 18.88
N ASP A 300 26.13 16.53 18.65
CA ASP A 300 27.26 15.63 18.93
C ASP A 300 28.49 16.00 18.08
N GLN A 301 28.30 16.28 16.79
CA GLN A 301 29.38 16.72 15.92
C GLN A 301 29.97 18.08 16.37
N GLN A 302 29.13 19.01 16.79
CA GLN A 302 29.57 20.30 17.32
C GLN A 302 30.40 20.11 18.60
N ARG A 303 29.91 19.32 19.56
CA ARG A 303 30.66 18.97 20.79
C ARG A 303 32.01 18.33 20.48
N MET A 304 32.05 17.41 19.52
CA MET A 304 33.29 16.76 19.09
C MET A 304 34.31 17.76 18.51
N ARG A 305 33.84 18.74 17.74
CA ARG A 305 34.70 19.81 17.18
C ARG A 305 35.24 20.71 18.28
N GLU A 306 34.41 21.11 19.23
CA GLU A 306 34.81 21.91 20.38
C GLU A 306 35.84 21.19 21.23
N TYR A 307 35.58 19.92 21.57
CA TYR A 307 36.51 19.08 22.31
C TYR A 307 37.86 18.93 21.58
N SER A 308 37.84 18.70 20.27
CA SER A 308 39.07 18.67 19.47
C SER A 308 39.84 20.00 19.47
N LYS A 309 39.15 21.14 19.41
CA LYS A 309 39.78 22.47 19.51
C LYS A 309 40.40 22.67 20.89
N GLU A 310 39.71 22.26 21.95
CA GLU A 310 40.22 22.35 23.31
C GLU A 310 41.48 21.50 23.50
N LEU A 311 41.47 20.24 23.05
CA LEU A 311 42.64 19.36 23.07
C LEU A 311 43.83 19.96 22.30
N LYS A 312 43.57 20.55 21.13
CA LYS A 312 44.61 21.27 20.37
C LYS A 312 45.15 22.46 21.16
N GLY A 313 44.29 23.25 21.79
CA GLY A 313 44.69 24.37 22.64
C GLY A 313 45.51 23.93 23.86
N MET A 314 45.11 22.83 24.52
CA MET A 314 45.88 22.23 25.62
C MET A 314 47.26 21.79 25.15
N ARG A 315 47.32 21.09 24.01
CA ARG A 315 48.59 20.63 23.42
C ARG A 315 49.49 21.81 23.07
N ALA A 316 48.95 22.88 22.47
CA ALA A 316 49.70 24.09 22.14
C ALA A 316 50.33 24.71 23.39
N ARG A 317 49.55 24.91 24.47
CA ARG A 317 50.04 25.45 25.74
C ARG A 317 51.16 24.59 26.36
N VAL A 318 51.02 23.27 26.28
CA VAL A 318 52.05 22.34 26.77
C VAL A 318 53.30 22.41 25.90
N SER A 319 53.17 22.54 24.58
CA SER A 319 54.31 22.64 23.66
C SER A 319 55.04 23.98 23.69
N GLU A 320 54.33 25.09 23.92
CA GLU A 320 54.93 26.43 24.01
C GLU A 320 55.83 26.60 25.24
N ARG A 321 55.63 25.78 26.28
CA ARG A 321 56.42 25.84 27.50
C ARG A 321 57.67 24.96 27.34
N PRO A 322 58.86 25.51 27.06
CA PRO A 322 60.07 24.71 26.94
C PRO A 322 60.39 24.05 28.28
N TYR A 323 60.81 22.79 28.23
CA TYR A 323 61.19 22.03 29.42
C TYR A 323 62.40 22.69 30.12
N LEU A 324 62.55 22.46 31.43
CA LEU A 324 63.64 23.07 32.21
C LEU A 324 65.03 22.76 31.62
N PHE A 325 65.27 21.51 31.19
CA PHE A 325 66.53 21.15 30.54
C PHE A 325 66.73 21.86 29.19
N GLN A 326 65.65 22.11 28.44
CA GLN A 326 65.69 22.85 27.17
C GLN A 326 65.99 24.33 27.44
N GLN A 327 65.38 24.92 28.47
CA GLN A 327 65.68 26.28 28.91
C GLN A 327 67.14 26.41 29.38
N VAL A 328 67.65 25.46 30.16
CA VAL A 328 69.04 25.45 30.61
C VAL A 328 70.00 25.32 29.41
N LYS A 329 69.70 24.42 28.46
CA LYS A 329 70.46 24.31 27.20
C LYS A 329 70.43 25.60 26.40
N GLN A 330 69.28 26.24 26.23
CA GLN A 330 69.14 27.52 25.53
C GLN A 330 69.95 28.63 26.21
N LYS A 331 69.85 28.77 27.53
CA LYS A 331 70.63 29.76 28.31
C LYS A 331 72.13 29.49 28.22
N SER A 332 72.56 28.23 28.34
CA SER A 332 73.96 27.84 28.21
C SER A 332 74.50 28.09 26.79
N ALA A 333 73.72 27.77 25.76
CA ALA A 333 74.08 28.05 24.37
C ALA A 333 74.19 29.56 24.11
N LYS A 334 73.23 30.36 24.60
CA LYS A 334 73.27 31.82 24.52
C LYS A 334 74.50 32.39 25.23
N ALA A 335 74.76 31.97 26.45
CA ALA A 335 75.93 32.41 27.21
C ALA A 335 77.26 32.01 26.54
N ASN A 336 77.34 30.82 25.95
CA ASN A 336 78.51 30.40 25.19
C ASN A 336 78.69 31.22 23.92
N ALA A 337 77.61 31.50 23.17
CA ALA A 337 77.64 32.37 22.00
C ALA A 337 78.10 33.80 22.35
N GLU A 338 77.58 34.37 23.44
CA GLU A 338 78.01 35.67 23.95
C GLU A 338 79.47 35.68 24.39
N LYS A 339 79.95 34.61 25.05
CA LYS A 339 81.38 34.46 25.38
C LYS A 339 82.23 34.44 24.13
N THR A 340 81.89 33.60 23.16
CA THR A 340 82.63 33.54 21.89
C THR A 340 82.63 34.88 21.18
N TYR A 341 81.50 35.59 21.15
CA TYR A 341 81.41 36.93 20.59
C TYR A 341 82.34 37.92 21.31
N ARG A 342 82.27 37.99 22.64
CA ARG A 342 83.15 38.87 23.43
C ARG A 342 84.63 38.53 23.27
N ASP A 343 84.97 37.25 23.24
CA ASP A 343 86.35 36.79 23.06
C ASP A 343 86.86 37.12 21.65
N THR A 344 86.03 36.98 20.63
CA THR A 344 86.37 37.41 19.26
C THR A 344 86.58 38.92 19.17
N LEU A 345 85.70 39.74 19.75
CA LEU A 345 85.89 41.20 19.78
C LEU A 345 87.17 41.61 20.51
N LYS A 346 87.44 40.99 21.66
CA LYS A 346 88.69 41.21 22.43
C LYS A 346 89.92 40.82 21.62
N SER A 347 89.89 39.70 20.89
CA SER A 347 91.02 39.28 20.04
C SER A 347 91.31 40.25 18.90
N VAL A 348 90.28 40.96 18.41
CA VAL A 348 90.39 41.98 17.36
C VAL A 348 90.64 43.39 17.96
N GLY A 349 90.64 43.53 19.29
CA GLY A 349 90.87 44.79 19.99
C GLY A 349 89.69 45.77 19.97
N LEU A 350 88.48 45.31 19.64
CA LEU A 350 87.27 46.12 19.59
C LEU A 350 86.46 45.99 20.89
N LYS A 351 85.83 47.08 21.32
CA LYS A 351 84.90 47.08 22.46
C LYS A 351 83.47 46.76 22.00
N GLU A 352 82.71 46.06 22.84
CA GLU A 352 81.29 45.71 22.59
C GLU A 352 80.43 46.95 22.33
N GLU A 353 80.59 47.99 23.16
CA GLU A 353 79.90 49.29 23.05
C GLU A 353 80.09 49.96 21.66
N PHE A 354 81.28 49.85 21.07
CA PHE A 354 81.58 50.42 19.75
C PHE A 354 80.83 49.69 18.62
N VAL A 355 80.59 48.39 18.77
CA VAL A 355 79.84 47.60 17.78
C VAL A 355 78.34 47.86 17.91
N GLU A 356 77.83 48.01 19.13
CA GLU A 356 76.42 48.36 19.38
C GLU A 356 76.07 49.75 18.83
N GLU A 357 76.89 50.77 19.10
CA GLU A 357 76.67 52.15 18.65
C GLU A 357 76.71 52.28 17.12
N ASN A 358 77.71 51.67 16.48
CA ASN A 358 77.83 51.68 15.01
C ASN A 358 76.84 50.74 14.31
N GLY A 359 76.42 49.65 14.97
CA GLY A 359 75.42 48.73 14.47
C GLY A 359 74.01 49.35 14.45
N LEU A 360 73.65 50.07 15.50
CA LEU A 360 72.38 50.81 15.59
C LEU A 360 72.31 51.97 14.57
N ALA A 361 73.43 52.65 14.32
CA ALA A 361 73.52 53.72 13.32
C ALA A 361 73.28 53.23 11.87
N ARG A 362 73.59 51.97 11.56
CA ARG A 362 73.35 51.36 10.23
C ARG A 362 71.93 50.85 10.01
N LEU A 363 71.25 50.38 11.07
CA LEU A 363 69.86 49.90 10.99
C LEU A 363 68.85 51.04 10.87
N SER A 364 69.13 52.17 11.52
CA SER A 364 68.29 53.38 11.43
C SER A 364 68.38 54.06 10.06
N SER A 365 69.53 53.98 9.38
CA SER A 365 69.77 54.58 8.05
C SER A 365 69.33 53.70 6.87
N SER A 366 69.15 52.39 7.07
CA SER A 366 68.69 51.46 6.03
C SER A 366 67.15 51.35 5.93
N SER A 367 66.42 52.01 6.83
CA SER A 367 64.95 51.92 6.91
C SER A 367 64.21 52.90 5.98
N SER A 368 64.92 53.73 5.22
CA SER A 368 64.31 54.82 4.42
C SER A 368 64.62 54.82 2.92
N SER A 369 65.13 53.73 2.34
CA SER A 369 65.35 53.66 0.88
C SER A 369 65.07 52.29 0.27
N SER A 370 63.81 52.01 -0.05
CA SER A 370 63.36 51.72 -1.42
C SER A 370 61.98 51.07 -1.43
N ILE A 371 61.15 51.58 -2.32
CA ILE A 371 59.76 51.24 -2.59
C ILE A 371 59.76 50.40 -3.87
N SER A 372 58.87 49.40 -3.90
CA SER A 372 58.27 48.66 -5.03
C SER A 372 58.96 48.59 -6.41
N GLU A 373 59.11 47.38 -6.95
CA GLU A 373 58.34 46.81 -8.08
C GLU A 373 59.07 45.59 -8.67
N GLY A 374 58.31 44.62 -9.20
CA GLY A 374 58.83 43.67 -10.19
C GLY A 374 58.52 42.19 -9.94
N ASN A 375 57.39 41.73 -10.48
CA ASN A 375 57.18 40.32 -10.86
C ASN A 375 58.29 39.85 -11.83
N ALA A 376 58.83 38.64 -11.66
CA ALA A 376 59.23 37.76 -12.76
C ALA A 376 59.46 36.32 -12.28
N ASP A 377 58.58 35.47 -12.79
CA ASP A 377 58.59 34.03 -12.99
C ASP A 377 59.96 33.43 -13.41
N ALA A 378 60.30 32.23 -12.92
CA ALA A 378 61.10 31.21 -13.62
C ALA A 378 61.33 29.94 -12.77
N SER A 379 60.49 28.94 -13.02
CA SER A 379 60.77 27.51 -13.19
C SER A 379 62.15 26.94 -12.75
N SER A 380 62.13 25.90 -11.92
CA SER A 380 62.69 24.60 -12.30
C SER A 380 62.06 23.47 -11.50
N GLU A 381 61.72 22.43 -12.24
CA GLU A 381 61.15 21.16 -11.81
C GLU A 381 62.09 20.41 -10.85
N ASP A 382 61.52 19.61 -9.96
CA ASP A 382 61.76 18.17 -10.12
C ASP A 382 60.56 17.35 -9.63
N GLN A 383 60.18 16.42 -10.48
CA GLN A 383 59.09 15.48 -10.33
C GLN A 383 59.57 14.26 -9.55
N LEU A 384 58.61 13.50 -9.01
CA LEU A 384 58.46 12.04 -9.12
C LEU A 384 57.44 11.61 -8.04
N SER A 385 56.14 11.67 -8.38
CA SER A 385 55.32 10.53 -8.83
C SER A 385 55.02 9.56 -7.66
N ARG A 386 53.87 9.62 -6.98
CA ARG A 386 52.53 9.21 -7.45
C ARG A 386 52.57 8.04 -8.43
N GLU A 387 52.42 6.84 -7.90
CA GLU A 387 51.71 5.75 -8.57
C GLU A 387 50.31 5.67 -7.94
N GLU A 388 49.35 5.90 -8.81
CA GLU A 388 47.92 5.66 -8.68
C GLU A 388 47.68 4.17 -8.94
N ASN A 389 46.82 3.50 -8.15
CA ASN A 389 45.84 2.51 -8.63
C ASN A 389 45.05 1.86 -7.48
N GLY A 390 43.77 1.59 -7.75
CA GLY A 390 42.92 0.61 -7.06
C GLY A 390 42.16 1.18 -5.87
N ASP A 391 40.88 1.54 -6.00
CA ASP A 391 39.79 0.57 -6.00
C ASP A 391 40.02 -0.58 -5.00
N ALA A 392 39.66 -0.34 -3.75
CA ALA A 392 39.26 -1.39 -2.83
C ALA A 392 38.36 -0.75 -1.77
N GLY A 393 37.05 -0.92 -1.92
CA GLY A 393 36.16 -0.84 -0.78
C GLY A 393 36.66 -1.83 0.28
N GLU A 394 37.09 -1.30 1.42
CA GLU A 394 37.23 -2.08 2.64
C GLU A 394 35.82 -2.58 2.99
N LYS A 395 35.53 -3.80 2.53
CA LYS A 395 34.59 -4.69 3.18
C LYS A 395 35.02 -4.75 4.64
N ILE A 396 34.18 -4.19 5.48
CA ILE A 396 34.08 -4.63 6.87
C ILE A 396 33.97 -6.15 6.78
N GLU A 397 35.02 -6.81 7.24
CA GLU A 397 35.06 -8.25 7.39
C GLU A 397 33.96 -8.57 8.40
N ASP A 398 32.87 -9.15 7.88
CA ASP A 398 31.89 -9.85 8.68
C ASP A 398 32.69 -10.82 9.55
N VAL A 399 32.81 -10.50 10.83
CA VAL A 399 33.07 -11.50 11.86
C VAL A 399 31.99 -12.54 11.64
N ARG A 400 32.38 -13.65 10.99
CA ARG A 400 31.59 -14.87 10.99
C ARG A 400 31.29 -15.17 12.44
N GLU A 401 30.05 -14.92 12.83
CA GLU A 401 29.44 -15.66 13.91
C GLU A 401 29.66 -17.13 13.54
N GLU A 402 30.58 -17.77 14.24
CA GLU A 402 30.60 -19.22 14.36
C GLU A 402 29.21 -19.61 14.87
N SER A 403 28.33 -19.92 13.92
CA SER A 403 27.15 -20.71 14.16
C SER A 403 27.65 -22.04 14.69
N VAL A 404 27.66 -22.14 16.02
CA VAL A 404 27.74 -23.40 16.75
C VAL A 404 26.58 -24.25 16.26
N ASN A 405 26.89 -25.18 15.37
CA ASN A 405 26.01 -26.27 15.02
C ASN A 405 25.78 -27.08 16.29
N TYR A 406 24.62 -26.92 16.91
CA TYR A 406 24.06 -27.97 17.74
C TYR A 406 23.70 -29.13 16.81
N LYS A 407 24.65 -30.06 16.65
CA LYS A 407 24.30 -31.41 16.25
C LYS A 407 23.46 -32.02 17.37
N GLU A 408 22.41 -32.68 16.92
CA GLU A 408 21.59 -33.66 17.61
C GLU A 408 22.32 -34.35 18.77
N ASP A 409 21.85 -34.08 19.99
CA ASP A 409 21.86 -35.11 21.02
C ASP A 409 20.55 -35.88 20.89
N GLU A 410 20.71 -37.01 20.23
CA GLU A 410 19.89 -38.20 20.34
C GLU A 410 19.89 -38.70 21.81
N MET A 411 18.79 -39.36 22.16
CA MET A 411 18.56 -40.28 23.29
C MET A 411 17.74 -39.74 24.48
N PRO A 412 17.02 -40.62 25.21
CA PRO A 412 16.66 -42.02 24.97
C PRO A 412 15.16 -42.28 24.70
#